data_AF-A0A251WIR2-F1
#
_entry.id   AF-A0A251WIR2-F1
#
_cell.length_a   1.000
_cell.length_b   1.000
_cell.length_c   1.000
_cell.angle_alpha   90.00
_cell.angle_beta   90.00
_cell.angle_gamma   90.00
#
_symmetry.space_group_name_H-M   'P 1'
#
loop_
_entity.id
_entity.type
_entity.pdbx_description
1 polymer ?
#
loop_
_entity_poly.entity_id
_entity_poly.type
_entity_poly.pdbx_seq_one_letter_code
_entity_poly.pdbx_strand_id
1 'polypeptide(L)' 'MYIELFCASTEMPSEKPRLTIYLDAATKAELEVLAALNDRPVSNYVLHLVKREIQQAKASGVLTDKTQQ' A
#
# COMPACT_ATOMS: atom_id res chain seq x y z
N MET A 1 -2.84 31.24 -34.53
CA MET A 1 -2.31 30.98 -33.18
C MET A 1 -3.23 29.95 -32.55
N TYR A 2 -2.94 28.66 -32.77
CA TYR A 2 -3.71 27.56 -32.21
C TYR A 2 -3.07 27.18 -30.88
N ILE A 3 -3.82 27.32 -29.79
CA ILE A 3 -3.45 26.79 -28.49
C ILE A 3 -4.01 25.37 -28.47
N GLU A 4 -3.16 24.39 -28.72
CA GLU A 4 -3.51 22.99 -28.48
C GLU A 4 -3.57 22.79 -26.96
N LEU A 5 -4.79 22.83 -26.43
CA LEU A 5 -5.10 22.43 -25.08
C LEU A 5 -4.94 20.91 -25.01
N PHE A 6 -3.73 20.46 -24.69
CA PHE A 6 -3.42 19.06 -24.44
C PHE A 6 -4.12 18.66 -23.13
N CYS A 7 -5.37 18.20 -23.23
CA CYS A 7 -6.02 17.43 -22.17
C CYS A 7 -5.24 16.11 -22.03
N ALA A 8 -4.18 16.13 -21.23
CA ALA A 8 -3.56 14.92 -20.74
C ALA A 8 -4.64 14.11 -20.01
N SER A 9 -4.96 12.95 -20.55
CA SER A 9 -5.89 11.96 -20.03
C SER A 9 -5.64 11.77 -18.53
N THR A 10 -6.58 12.20 -17.68
CA THR A 10 -6.59 11.90 -16.24
C THR A 10 -7.04 10.47 -16.00
N GLU A 11 -6.40 9.50 -16.66
CA GLU A 11 -6.61 8.08 -16.36
C GLU A 11 -5.63 7.73 -15.25
N MET A 12 -6.07 7.91 -14.01
CA MET A 12 -5.38 7.28 -12.88
C MET A 12 -5.47 5.75 -13.10
N PRO A 13 -4.35 5.00 -13.16
CA PRO A 13 -4.42 3.56 -13.22
C PRO A 13 -5.05 3.05 -11.92
N SER A 14 -6.34 2.72 -11.96
CA SER A 14 -7.17 2.51 -10.76
C SER A 14 -7.20 1.06 -10.29
N GLU A 15 -6.50 0.16 -10.95
CA GLU A 15 -6.53 -1.26 -10.59
C GLU A 15 -5.35 -1.61 -9.66
N LYS A 16 -5.39 -1.07 -8.44
CA LYS A 16 -4.55 -1.64 -7.37
C LYS A 16 -5.16 -2.99 -6.95
N PRO A 17 -4.35 -4.05 -6.80
CA PRO A 17 -4.85 -5.32 -6.32
C PRO A 17 -5.48 -5.14 -4.93
N ARG A 18 -6.71 -5.65 -4.76
CA ARG A 18 -7.45 -5.57 -3.50
C ARG A 18 -7.07 -6.75 -2.62
N LEU A 19 -6.64 -6.46 -1.40
CA LEU A 19 -6.41 -7.44 -0.34
C LEU A 19 -7.52 -7.29 0.72
N THR A 20 -8.19 -8.39 1.06
CA THR A 20 -9.15 -8.46 2.17
C THR A 20 -8.54 -9.32 3.27
N ILE A 21 -8.43 -8.78 4.49
CA ILE A 21 -7.91 -9.47 5.66
C ILE A 21 -8.98 -9.55 6.75
N TYR A 22 -9.02 -10.67 7.47
CA TYR A 22 -9.86 -10.85 8.64
C TYR A 22 -8.99 -10.71 9.89
N LEU A 23 -9.39 -9.80 10.78
CA LEU A 23 -8.73 -9.54 12.05
C LEU A 23 -9.76 -9.69 13.16
N ASP A 24 -9.33 -10.09 14.35
CA ASP A 24 -10.16 -9.98 15.54
C ASP A 24 -10.39 -8.50 15.90
N ALA A 25 -11.41 -8.25 16.71
CA ALA A 25 -11.83 -6.90 17.05
C ALA A 25 -10.77 -6.11 17.81
N ALA A 26 -9.97 -6.77 18.66
CA ALA A 26 -8.93 -6.11 19.45
C ALA A 26 -7.78 -5.66 18.54
N THR A 27 -7.27 -6.55 17.68
CA THR A 27 -6.21 -6.23 16.72
C THR A 27 -6.62 -5.12 15.77
N LYS A 28 -7.88 -5.11 15.29
CA LYS A 28 -8.39 -4.03 14.44
C LYS A 28 -8.36 -2.67 15.17
N ALA A 29 -8.82 -2.63 16.43
CA ALA A 29 -8.83 -1.40 17.22
C ALA A 29 -7.42 -0.86 17.46
N GLU A 30 -6.47 -1.73 17.82
CA GLU A 30 -5.07 -1.34 18.00
C GLU A 30 -4.44 -0.82 16.70
N LEU A 31 -4.75 -1.44 15.57
CA LEU A 31 -4.29 -0.99 14.25
C LEU A 31 -4.82 0.41 13.90
N GLU A 32 -6.10 0.69 14.18
CA GLU A 32 -6.72 2.00 13.95
C GLU A 32 -6.05 3.09 14.81
N VAL A 33 -5.76 2.79 16.08
CA VAL A 33 -5.03 3.69 16.97
C VAL A 33 -3.62 3.95 16.46
N LEU A 34 -2.88 2.90 16.08
CA LEU A 34 -1.53 3.05 15.53
C LEU A 34 -1.52 3.88 14.24
N ALA A 35 -2.51 3.68 13.36
CA ALA A 35 -2.63 4.46 12.14
C ALA A 35 -2.88 5.95 12.44
N ALA A 36 -3.76 6.25 13.42
CA ALA A 36 -4.03 7.61 13.88
C ALA A 36 -2.79 8.29 14.48
N LEU A 37 -2.02 7.57 15.31
CA LEU A 37 -0.77 8.09 15.89
C LEU A 37 0.29 8.43 14.83
N ASN A 38 0.23 7.77 13.67
CA ASN A 38 1.14 8.00 12.55
C ASN A 38 0.58 8.97 11.50
N ASP A 39 -0.54 9.64 11.78
CA ASP A 39 -1.25 10.57 10.88
C ASP A 39 -1.53 9.95 9.49
N ARG A 40 -2.02 8.70 9.48
CA ARG A 40 -2.26 7.94 8.24
C ARG A 40 -3.60 7.23 8.26
N PRO A 41 -4.29 7.14 7.11
CA PRO A 41 -5.38 6.20 6.94
C PRO A 41 -4.91 4.76 7.15
N VAL A 42 -5.77 3.91 7.73
CA VAL A 42 -5.47 2.51 8.04
C VAL A 42 -4.92 1.76 6.82
N SER A 43 -5.53 1.92 5.65
CA SER A 43 -5.09 1.26 4.41
C SER A 43 -3.67 1.66 4.00
N ASN A 44 -3.31 2.93 4.14
CA ASN A 44 -1.97 3.43 3.84
C ASN A 44 -0.96 2.97 4.90
N TYR A 45 -1.38 2.91 6.16
CA TYR A 45 -0.53 2.43 7.26
C TYR A 45 -0.22 0.94 7.10
N VAL A 46 -1.22 0.11 6.79
CA VAL A 46 -1.05 -1.31 6.47
C VAL A 46 -0.10 -1.47 5.28
N LEU A 47 -0.30 -0.69 4.21
CA LEU A 47 0.60 -0.74 3.04
C LEU A 47 2.04 -0.39 3.41
N HIS A 48 2.25 0.60 4.29
CA HIS A 48 3.57 0.96 4.78
C HIS A 48 4.22 -0.19 5.57
N LEU A 49 3.48 -0.82 6.49
CA LEU A 49 3.97 -1.96 7.27
C LEU A 49 4.34 -3.14 6.37
N VAL A 50 3.49 -3.48 5.40
CA VAL A 50 3.75 -4.56 4.43
C VAL A 50 5.02 -4.26 3.61
N LYS A 51 5.17 -3.03 3.12
CA LYS A 51 6.38 -2.64 2.36
C LYS A 51 7.64 -2.73 3.22
N ARG A 52 7.57 -2.27 4.46
CA ARG A 52 8.69 -2.34 5.41
C ARG A 52 9.12 -3.79 5.62
N GLU A 53 8.16 -4.69 5.85
CA GLU A 53 8.45 -6.10 6.09
C GLU A 53 9.05 -6.79 4.87
N ILE A 54 8.52 -6.51 3.67
CA ILE A 54 9.08 -7.01 2.41
C ILE A 54 10.53 -6.52 2.23
N GLN A 55 10.81 -5.24 2.52
CA GLN A 55 12.17 -4.70 2.44
C GLN A 55 13.12 -5.40 3.42
N GLN A 56 12.68 -5.65 4.65
CA GLN A 56 13.46 -6.38 5.64
C GLN A 56 13.71 -7.83 5.20
N ALA A 57 12.70 -8.52 4.67
CA ALA A 57 12.82 -9.88 4.15
C ALA A 57 13.75 -9.98 2.93
N LYS A 58 13.75 -8.96 2.06
CA LYS A 58 14.72 -8.85 0.96
C LYS A 58 16.14 -8.61 1.47
N ALA A 59 16.30 -7.73 2.44
CA ALA A 59 17.61 -7.41 3.03
C ALA A 59 18.21 -8.59 3.80
N SER A 60 17.39 -9.43 4.45
CA SER A 60 17.84 -10.63 5.15
C SER A 60 18.05 -11.84 4.24
N GLY A 61 17.73 -11.73 2.94
CA GLY A 61 17.84 -12.83 1.98
C GLY A 61 16.75 -13.90 2.11
N VAL A 62 15.77 -13.73 3.00
CA VAL A 62 14.63 -14.66 3.17
C VAL A 62 13.73 -14.63 1.94
N LEU A 63 13.50 -13.44 1.38
CA LEU A 63 12.76 -13.26 0.14
C LEU A 63 13.74 -13.08 -1.03
N THR A 64 14.09 -14.17 -1.70
CA THR A 64 14.81 -14.13 -2.98
C THR A 64 13.82 -13.88 -4.12
N ASP A 65 14.13 -13.00 -5.07
CA ASP A 65 13.26 -12.57 -6.20
C ASP A 65 12.93 -13.72 -7.19
N LYS A 66 12.27 -14.79 -6.72
CA LYS A 66 11.82 -15.92 -7.53
C LYS A 66 10.33 -15.86 -7.89
N THR A 67 9.64 -14.78 -7.53
CA THR A 67 8.20 -14.65 -7.77
C THR A 67 7.94 -13.76 -8.99
N GLN A 68 8.22 -14.31 -10.17
CA GLN A 68 7.50 -13.99 -11.40
C GLN A 68 7.00 -15.32 -11.96
N GLN A 69 5.77 -15.67 -11.61
CA GLN A 69 4.93 -16.61 -12.36
C GLN A 69 3.63 -15.89 -12.70
#